data_AF-A0AAV3XKZ1-F1
#
_entry.id   AF-A0AAV3XKZ1-F1
#
_cell.length_a   1.000
_cell.length_b   1.000
_cell.length_c   1.000
_cell.angle_alpha   90.00
_cell.angle_beta   90.00
_cell.angle_gamma   90.00
#
_symmetry.space_group_name_H-M   'P 1'
#
loop_
_entity.id
_entity.type
_entity.pdbx_description
1 polymer ?
#
loop_
_entity_poly.entity_id
_entity_poly.type
_entity_poly.pdbx_seq_one_letter_code
_entity_poly.pdbx_strand_id
1 'polypeptide(L)' 'MTNFSDDNWQQIKVLAARLQAIKSMLEVFNEQIENRPFAHEFNPIKEQLEADFEQTLSALLELIEDEDG' A
#
# COMPACT_ATOMS: atom_id res chain seq x y z
N MET A 1 3.22 -23.04 -12.95
CA MET A 1 2.75 -21.69 -13.32
C MET A 1 1.43 -21.54 -12.59
N THR A 2 1.39 -20.72 -11.55
CA THR A 2 0.15 -20.37 -10.82
C THR A 2 -0.84 -19.85 -11.84
N ASN A 3 -2.01 -20.49 -11.90
CA ASN A 3 -2.97 -20.26 -12.97
C ASN A 3 -4.02 -19.27 -12.48
N PHE A 4 -3.57 -18.07 -12.13
CA PHE A 4 -4.42 -16.99 -11.66
C PHE A 4 -5.58 -16.77 -12.63
N SER A 5 -6.80 -16.80 -12.09
CA SER A 5 -7.97 -16.35 -12.82
C SER A 5 -7.81 -14.89 -13.28
N ASP A 6 -8.45 -14.51 -14.38
CA ASP A 6 -8.43 -13.12 -14.86
C ASP A 6 -8.91 -12.14 -13.77
N ASP A 7 -9.87 -12.56 -12.94
CA ASP A 7 -10.39 -11.77 -11.82
C ASP A 7 -9.33 -11.58 -10.72
N ASN A 8 -8.58 -12.62 -10.35
CA ASN A 8 -7.49 -12.52 -9.37
C ASN A 8 -6.36 -11.61 -9.89
N TRP A 9 -6.03 -11.71 -11.19
CA TRP A 9 -5.06 -10.81 -11.82
C TRP A 9 -5.51 -9.35 -11.80
N GLN A 10 -6.80 -9.07 -12.02
CA GLN A 10 -7.32 -7.71 -11.90
C GLN A 10 -7.24 -7.20 -10.46
N GLN A 11 -7.58 -8.02 -9.48
CA GLN A 11 -7.47 -7.64 -8.06
C GLN A 11 -6.02 -7.36 -7.65
N ILE A 12 -5.08 -8.22 -8.05
CA ILE A 12 -3.64 -8.02 -7.84
C ILE A 12 -3.18 -6.67 -8.43
N LYS A 13 -3.60 -6.34 -9.66
CA LYS A 13 -3.25 -5.07 -10.30
C LYS A 13 -3.80 -3.87 -9.53
N VAL A 14 -5.04 -3.95 -9.05
CA VAL A 14 -5.66 -2.88 -8.25
C VAL A 14 -4.92 -2.68 -6.94
N LEU A 15 -4.62 -3.76 -6.22
CA LEU A 15 -3.89 -3.71 -4.94
C LEU A 15 -2.46 -3.18 -5.14
N ALA A 16 -1.75 -3.62 -6.19
CA ALA A 16 -0.43 -3.12 -6.52
C ALA A 16 -0.44 -1.62 -6.88
N ALA A 17 -1.43 -1.16 -7.64
CA ALA A 17 -1.59 0.26 -7.95
C ALA A 17 -1.88 1.09 -6.68
N ARG A 18 -2.68 0.56 -5.76
CA ARG A 18 -2.96 1.19 -4.47
C ARG A 18 -1.70 1.28 -3.60
N LEU A 19 -0.90 0.21 -3.51
CA LEU A 19 0.38 0.21 -2.80
C LEU A 19 1.34 1.27 -3.37
N GLN A 20 1.43 1.36 -4.70
CA GLN A 20 2.29 2.35 -5.35
C GLN A 20 1.83 3.78 -5.04
N ALA A 21 0.52 4.05 -5.05
CA ALA A 21 -0.02 5.36 -4.71
C ALA A 21 0.28 5.73 -3.25
N ILE A 22 0.06 4.82 -2.30
CA ILE A 22 0.34 5.04 -0.87
C ILE A 22 1.84 5.29 -0.67
N LYS A 23 2.71 4.50 -1.30
CA LYS A 23 4.16 4.68 -1.25
C LYS A 23 4.58 6.07 -1.72
N SER A 24 4.04 6.53 -2.85
CA SER A 24 4.35 7.88 -3.35
C SER A 24 3.86 8.99 -2.41
N MET A 25 2.75 8.79 -1.70
CA MET A 25 2.31 9.76 -0.68
C MET A 25 3.23 9.78 0.55
N LEU A 26 3.69 8.61 1.00
CA LEU A 26 4.66 8.49 2.10
C LEU A 26 6.03 9.10 1.74
N GLU A 27 6.49 8.92 0.50
CA GLU A 27 7.71 9.57 -0.01
C GLU A 27 7.58 11.10 0.04
N VAL A 28 6.46 11.66 -0.45
CA VAL A 28 6.18 13.10 -0.35
C VAL A 28 6.16 13.56 1.12
N PHE A 29 5.60 12.76 2.02
CA PHE A 29 5.59 13.08 3.45
C PHE A 29 7.00 13.19 4.02
N ASN A 30 7.84 12.18 3.79
CA ASN A 30 9.20 12.14 4.32
C ASN A 30 10.08 13.23 3.69
N GLU A 31 9.94 13.51 2.39
CA GLU A 31 10.76 14.52 1.72
C GLU A 31 10.31 15.96 2.00
N GLN A 32 8.99 16.20 2.02
CA GLN A 32 8.46 17.56 2.02
C GLN A 32 7.84 18.00 3.34
N ILE A 33 7.37 17.08 4.19
CA ILE A 33 6.66 17.41 5.44
C ILE A 33 7.56 17.26 6.65
N GLU A 34 8.38 16.21 6.72
CA GLU A 34 9.19 15.87 7.92
C GLU A 34 10.15 17.01 8.34
N ASN A 35 10.62 17.83 7.39
CA ASN A 35 11.51 18.96 7.65
C ASN A 35 10.80 20.31 7.86
N ARG A 36 9.46 20.34 7.90
CA ARG A 36 8.69 21.58 8.09
C ARG A 36 8.31 21.81 9.55
N PRO A 37 8.18 23.09 9.97
CA PRO A 37 7.51 23.38 11.23
C PRO A 37 6.10 22.79 11.21
N PHE A 38 5.67 22.24 12.35
CA PHE A 38 4.39 21.52 12.52
C PHE A 38 4.28 20.15 11.84
N ALA A 39 5.39 19.53 11.41
CA ALA A 39 5.39 18.17 10.86
C ALA A 39 4.65 17.15 11.75
N HIS A 40 4.70 17.32 13.08
CA HIS A 40 4.02 16.44 14.03
C HIS A 40 2.49 16.42 13.83
N GLU A 41 1.89 17.48 13.29
CA GLU A 41 0.43 17.58 13.10
C GLU A 41 -0.03 16.63 11.99
N PHE A 42 0.90 16.26 11.11
CA PHE A 42 0.66 15.35 10.01
C PHE A 42 1.02 13.90 10.37
N ASN A 43 1.65 13.63 11.52
CA ASN A 43 1.98 12.26 11.95
C ASN A 43 0.77 11.31 11.93
N PRO A 44 -0.45 11.69 12.40
CA PRO A 44 -1.61 10.81 12.31
C PRO A 44 -1.96 10.42 10.87
N ILE A 45 -1.71 11.31 9.90
CA ILE A 45 -1.94 11.03 8.47
C ILE A 45 -0.89 10.05 7.96
N LYS A 46 0.38 10.21 8.36
CA LYS A 46 1.45 9.25 8.03
C LYS A 46 1.16 7.87 8.62
N GLU A 47 0.79 7.78 9.89
CA GLU A 47 0.43 6.53 10.56
C GLU A 47 -0.75 5.85 9.86
N GLN A 48 -1.76 6.61 9.43
CA GLN A 48 -2.87 6.06 8.66
C GLN A 48 -2.43 5.53 7.28
N LEU A 49 -1.55 6.25 6.58
CA LEU A 49 -1.02 5.80 5.29
C LEU A 49 -0.18 4.53 5.44
N GLU A 50 0.62 4.42 6.51
CA GLU A 50 1.39 3.21 6.84
C GLU A 50 0.46 2.02 7.15
N ALA A 51 -0.59 2.23 7.94
CA ALA A 51 -1.59 1.20 8.23
C ALA A 51 -2.33 0.74 6.95
N ASP A 52 -2.73 1.69 6.09
CA ASP A 52 -3.38 1.38 4.81
C ASP A 52 -2.45 0.61 3.86
N PHE A 53 -1.15 0.91 3.90
CA PHE A 53 -0.13 0.18 3.14
C PHE A 53 -0.05 -1.27 3.61
N GLU A 54 0.09 -1.48 4.92
CA GLU A 54 0.17 -2.83 5.51
C GLU A 54 -1.07 -3.66 5.21
N GLN A 55 -2.27 -3.08 5.38
CA GLN A 55 -3.52 -3.77 5.05
C GLN A 55 -3.60 -4.17 3.57
N THR A 56 -3.20 -3.26 2.67
CA THR A 56 -3.22 -3.53 1.22
C THR A 56 -2.19 -4.61 0.85
N LEU A 57 -1.03 -4.62 1.51
CA LEU A 57 0.00 -5.63 1.32
C LEU A 57 -0.46 -6.99 1.80
N SER A 58 -1.06 -7.08 2.99
CA SER A 58 -1.60 -8.33 3.52
C SER A 58 -2.66 -8.91 2.59
N ALA A 59 -3.61 -8.09 2.11
CA ALA A 59 -4.63 -8.53 1.15
C ALA A 59 -4.03 -9.03 -0.18
N LEU A 60 -2.92 -8.42 -0.62
CA LEU A 60 -2.21 -8.87 -1.82
C LEU A 60 -1.52 -10.22 -1.60
N LEU A 61 -0.89 -10.40 -0.43
CA LEU A 61 -0.23 -11.64 -0.07
C LEU A 61 -1.24 -12.79 0.09
N GLU A 62 -2.36 -12.55 0.76
CA GLU A 62 -3.46 -13.52 0.88
C GLU A 62 -3.96 -13.97 -0.51
N LEU A 63 -4.15 -13.04 -1.45
CA LEU A 63 -4.55 -13.35 -2.82
C LEU A 63 -3.52 -14.20 -3.60
N ILE A 64 -2.25 -14.11 -3.24
CA ILE A 64 -1.17 -14.89 -3.87
C ILE A 64 -1.05 -16.26 -3.19
N GLU A 65 -1.16 -16.32 -1.85
CA GLU A 65 -1.06 -17.55 -1.06
C GLU A 65 -2.27 -18.47 -1.22
N ASP A 66 -3.48 -17.91 -1.38
CA ASP A 66 -4.72 -18.66 -1.64
C ASP A 66 -4.70 -19.44 -2.98
N GLU A 67 -3.79 -19.10 -3.90
CA GLU A 67 -3.62 -19.78 -5.19
C GLU A 67 -2.54 -20.88 -5.19
N ASP A 68 -1.70 -20.95 -4.15
CA ASP A 68 -0.67 -21.98 -3.99
C ASP A 68 -1.15 -23.20 -3.15
N GLY A 69 -2.38 -23.17 -2.62
CA GLY A 69 -3.03 -24.24 -1.85
C GLY A 69 -4.04 -25.08 -2.63
#